data_AF-W5JGI0-F1
#
_entry.id   AF-W5JGI0-F1
#
_cell.length_a   1.000
_cell.length_b   1.000
_cell.length_c   1.000
_cell.angle_alpha   90.00
_cell.angle_beta   90.00
_cell.angle_gamma   90.00
#
_symmetry.space_group_name_H-M   'P 1'
#
loop_
_entity.id
_entity.type
_entity.pdbx_description
1 polymer ?
#
loop_
_entity_poly.entity_id
_entity_poly.type
_entity_poly.pdbx_seq_one_letter_code
_entity_poly.pdbx_strand_id
1 'polypeptide(L)'
;MQLNLQLIGSLTDRAISYVRIHWLLELIQVSYDKELTVRYDFAYLDQLLDRLYDIGLYPGFELMGIPQGYANQHPTARFWEDLVSRIVQRYVVRYGLQTVARWRFESWNEPDLRTYNVLNFTVSDYLEYILAIRAGLDHVRNLPETPRESASTLFQLQGPAGLFKSETNHPLCWAAVKLCNGGDCPFETITFHRKGSGRWASEVLSSTQQLLEDLFTRFPNVRRLGFANE
;
A
#
# COMPACT_ATOMS: atom_id res chain seq x y z
N MET A 1 0.64 14.42 17.70
CA MET A 1 1.46 13.61 16.78
C MET A 1 2.82 14.22 16.45
N GLN A 2 2.95 15.55 16.36
CA GLN A 2 4.21 16.21 15.96
C GLN A 2 5.44 15.79 16.80
N LEU A 3 5.33 15.79 18.13
CA LEU A 3 6.42 15.37 19.01
C LEU A 3 6.84 13.91 18.77
N ASN A 4 5.89 12.99 18.58
CA ASN A 4 6.20 11.57 18.37
C ASN A 4 7.02 11.36 17.09
N LEU A 5 6.65 12.03 16.00
CA LEU A 5 7.39 11.95 14.75
C LEU A 5 8.81 12.53 14.90
N GLN A 6 8.94 13.66 15.60
CA GLN A 6 10.26 14.25 15.87
C GLN A 6 11.15 13.32 16.70
N LEU A 7 10.60 12.63 17.71
CA LEU A 7 11.33 11.64 18.50
C LEU A 7 11.83 10.49 17.61
N ILE A 8 10.97 9.96 16.73
CA ILE A 8 11.33 8.90 15.78
C ILE A 8 12.42 9.38 14.81
N GLY A 9 12.24 10.55 14.20
CA GLY A 9 13.19 11.12 13.23
C GLY A 9 14.52 11.57 13.84
N SER A 10 14.59 11.75 15.17
CA SER A 10 15.82 12.14 15.87
C SER A 10 16.81 11.00 16.11
N LEU A 11 16.42 9.75 15.81
CA LEU A 11 17.31 8.60 15.97
C LEU A 11 18.49 8.67 14.98
N THR A 12 19.70 8.41 15.48
CA THR A 12 20.93 8.48 14.69
C THR A 12 20.94 7.44 13.56
N ASP A 13 21.69 7.74 12.50
CA ASP A 13 21.91 6.84 11.36
C ASP A 13 20.64 6.33 10.67
N ARG A 14 19.53 7.08 10.81
CA ARG A 14 18.19 6.71 10.28
C ARG A 14 17.75 5.32 10.73
N ALA A 15 18.03 4.96 11.99
CA ALA A 15 17.66 3.68 12.60
C ALA A 15 16.18 3.34 12.38
N ILE A 16 15.31 4.36 12.32
CA ILE A 16 13.98 4.27 11.73
C ILE A 16 13.95 5.19 10.51
N SER A 17 13.62 4.62 9.35
CA SER A 17 13.51 5.35 8.08
C SER A 17 12.08 5.43 7.56
N TYR A 18 11.19 4.56 8.05
CA TYR A 18 9.83 4.41 7.54
C TYR A 18 8.80 4.51 8.67
N VAL A 19 7.66 5.13 8.36
CA VAL A 19 6.48 5.11 9.22
C VAL A 19 5.29 4.62 8.38
N ARG A 20 4.79 3.43 8.69
CA ARG A 20 3.60 2.83 8.06
C ARG A 20 2.34 3.43 8.71
N ILE A 21 1.46 4.04 7.91
CA ILE A 21 0.36 4.86 8.42
C ILE A 21 -0.96 4.38 7.81
N HIS A 22 -1.91 3.98 8.66
CA HIS A 22 -3.27 3.63 8.26
C HIS A 22 -4.07 4.86 7.83
N TRP A 23 -5.08 4.64 6.97
CA TRP A 23 -6.12 5.62 6.63
C TRP A 23 -5.61 6.91 5.97
N LEU A 24 -4.46 6.88 5.29
CA LEU A 24 -3.90 8.05 4.61
C LEU A 24 -4.86 8.69 3.61
N LEU A 25 -5.67 7.88 2.93
CA LEU A 25 -6.59 8.38 1.90
C LEU A 25 -7.78 9.15 2.49
N GLU A 26 -8.08 9.00 3.79
CA GLU A 26 -9.12 9.81 4.46
C GLU A 26 -8.71 11.28 4.67
N LEU A 27 -7.42 11.58 4.51
CA LEU A 27 -6.90 12.96 4.51
C LEU A 27 -7.12 13.69 3.19
N ILE A 28 -7.68 13.01 2.20
CA ILE A 28 -8.01 13.57 0.89
C ILE A 28 -9.50 13.93 0.88
N GLN A 29 -9.83 15.13 0.43
CA GLN A 29 -11.22 15.49 0.16
C GLN A 29 -11.54 15.36 -1.31
N VAL A 30 -12.76 14.94 -1.60
CA VAL A 30 -13.31 14.82 -2.95
C VAL A 30 -14.45 15.81 -3.12
N SER A 31 -14.42 16.51 -4.24
CA SER A 31 -15.53 17.31 -4.76
C SER A 31 -15.76 16.96 -6.23
N TYR A 32 -16.87 17.43 -6.79
CA TYR A 32 -17.21 17.23 -8.19
C TYR A 32 -17.36 18.59 -8.86
N ASP A 33 -16.87 18.71 -10.09
CA ASP A 33 -17.15 19.90 -10.89
C ASP A 33 -18.49 19.82 -11.63
N LYS A 34 -18.77 20.85 -12.44
CA LYS A 34 -20.04 20.98 -13.16
C LYS A 34 -20.25 19.83 -14.15
N GLU A 35 -19.15 19.22 -14.60
CA GLU A 35 -19.08 18.09 -15.52
C GLU A 35 -19.05 16.73 -14.78
N LEU A 36 -19.26 16.72 -13.45
CA LEU A 36 -19.19 15.53 -12.58
C LEU A 36 -17.82 14.84 -12.56
N THR A 37 -16.76 15.57 -12.91
CA THR A 37 -15.39 15.08 -12.79
C THR A 37 -14.91 15.23 -11.35
N VAL A 38 -14.27 14.18 -10.84
CA VAL A 38 -13.72 14.14 -9.48
C VAL A 38 -12.56 15.14 -9.36
N ARG A 39 -12.59 15.95 -8.30
CA ARG A 39 -11.49 16.84 -7.88
C ARG A 39 -11.02 16.46 -6.49
N TYR A 40 -9.71 16.39 -6.32
CA TYR A 40 -9.07 16.03 -5.06
C TYR A 40 -8.44 17.26 -4.42
N ASP A 41 -8.71 17.45 -3.13
CA ASP A 41 -7.96 18.35 -2.26
C ASP A 41 -7.07 17.52 -1.33
N PHE A 42 -5.76 17.76 -1.44
CA PHE A 42 -4.71 17.04 -0.71
C PHE A 42 -4.18 17.83 0.51
N ALA A 43 -4.78 18.96 0.87
CA ALA A 43 -4.21 19.88 1.87
C ALA A 43 -3.83 19.23 3.21
N TYR A 44 -4.62 18.29 3.72
CA TYR A 44 -4.29 17.58 4.97
C TYR A 44 -3.24 16.49 4.78
N LEU A 45 -3.30 15.76 3.66
CA LEU A 45 -2.29 14.76 3.33
C LEU A 45 -0.92 15.42 3.11
N ASP A 46 -0.87 16.56 2.41
CA ASP A 46 0.33 17.36 2.20
C ASP A 46 0.97 17.75 3.54
N GLN A 47 0.18 18.29 4.48
CA GLN A 47 0.70 18.66 5.81
C GLN A 47 1.31 17.48 6.58
N LEU A 48 0.77 16.26 6.42
CA LEU A 48 1.34 15.08 7.04
C LEU A 48 2.66 14.69 6.36
N LEU A 49 2.68 14.62 5.04
CA LEU A 49 3.83 14.15 4.27
C LEU A 49 4.99 15.16 4.28
N ASP A 50 4.70 16.46 4.30
CA ASP A 50 5.70 17.52 4.49
C ASP A 50 6.43 17.31 5.83
N ARG A 51 5.68 17.02 6.90
CA ARG A 51 6.26 16.76 8.22
C ARG A 51 7.15 15.52 8.26
N LEU A 52 6.80 14.45 7.52
CA LEU A 52 7.68 13.27 7.41
C LEU A 52 8.94 13.60 6.61
N TYR A 53 8.78 14.33 5.50
CA TYR A 53 9.87 14.75 4.64
C TYR A 53 10.89 15.64 5.38
N ASP A 54 10.42 16.64 6.13
CA ASP A 54 11.24 17.60 6.86
C ASP A 54 12.15 16.95 7.93
N ILE A 55 11.73 15.81 8.46
CA ILE A 55 12.48 15.03 9.46
C ILE A 55 13.18 13.80 8.86
N GLY A 56 13.20 13.67 7.54
CA GLY A 56 13.93 12.62 6.83
C GLY A 56 13.30 11.22 6.91
N LEU A 57 12.01 11.11 7.20
CA LEU A 57 11.25 9.86 7.21
C LEU A 57 10.50 9.64 5.88
N TYR A 58 10.34 8.38 5.49
CA TYR A 58 9.52 7.96 4.36
C TYR A 58 8.20 7.35 4.84
N PRO A 59 7.08 7.55 4.11
CA PRO A 59 5.85 6.84 4.41
C PRO A 59 5.93 5.37 3.96
N GLY A 60 5.49 4.47 4.83
CA GLY A 60 4.76 3.28 4.39
C GLY A 60 3.37 3.75 3.99
N PHE A 61 3.22 4.01 2.70
CA PHE A 61 2.05 4.64 2.12
C PHE A 61 1.00 3.58 1.81
N GLU A 62 0.18 3.27 2.81
CA GLU A 62 -0.98 2.44 2.56
C GLU A 62 -2.01 3.18 1.72
N LEU A 63 -2.43 2.55 0.63
CA LEU A 63 -3.50 3.02 -0.25
C LEU A 63 -4.86 2.68 0.37
N MET A 64 -5.05 3.12 1.60
CA MET A 64 -6.15 2.74 2.49
C MET A 64 -6.97 3.95 2.93
N GLY A 65 -8.30 3.80 2.89
CA GLY A 65 -9.28 4.80 3.27
C GLY A 65 -10.14 5.27 2.11
N ILE A 66 -11.27 5.89 2.44
CA ILE A 66 -12.19 6.47 1.47
C ILE A 66 -12.06 8.00 1.58
N PRO A 67 -11.67 8.71 0.51
CA PRO A 67 -11.61 10.18 0.55
C PRO A 67 -12.93 10.80 1.00
N GLN A 68 -12.85 11.81 1.87
CA GLN A 68 -14.03 12.47 2.40
C GLN A 68 -14.81 13.18 1.29
N GLY A 69 -16.13 13.02 1.26
CA GLY A 69 -16.98 13.60 0.22
C GLY A 69 -17.12 12.74 -1.04
N TYR A 70 -16.44 11.59 -1.13
CA TYR A 70 -16.71 10.62 -2.18
C TYR A 70 -18.10 10.01 -2.01
N ALA A 71 -18.95 10.15 -3.03
CA ALA A 71 -20.37 9.85 -2.91
C ALA A 71 -20.70 8.34 -3.00
N ASN A 72 -19.81 7.54 -3.61
CA ASN A 72 -20.09 6.13 -3.86
C ASN A 72 -19.56 5.26 -2.70
N GLN A 73 -20.42 4.39 -2.19
CA GLN A 73 -20.04 3.43 -1.13
C GLN A 73 -19.09 2.33 -1.64
N HIS A 74 -19.05 2.10 -2.95
CA HIS A 74 -18.17 1.15 -3.61
C HIS A 74 -17.36 1.88 -4.68
N PRO A 75 -16.13 2.31 -4.37
CA PRO A 75 -15.29 3.00 -5.33
C PRO A 75 -14.90 2.07 -6.49
N THR A 76 -14.97 2.59 -7.72
CA THR A 76 -14.70 1.81 -8.93
C THR A 76 -13.20 1.65 -9.18
N ALA A 77 -12.81 0.64 -9.97
CA ALA A 77 -11.42 0.48 -10.42
C ALA A 77 -10.85 1.76 -11.06
N ARG A 78 -11.64 2.43 -11.92
CA ARG A 78 -11.23 3.70 -12.55
C ARG A 78 -10.98 4.82 -11.55
N PHE A 79 -11.75 4.87 -10.46
CA PHE A 79 -11.53 5.84 -9.40
C PHE A 79 -10.21 5.57 -8.67
N TRP A 80 -9.94 4.32 -8.31
CA TRP A 80 -8.68 3.94 -7.65
C TRP A 80 -7.45 4.22 -8.53
N GLU A 81 -7.52 3.89 -9.81
CA GLU A 81 -6.45 4.15 -10.77
C GLU A 81 -6.16 5.66 -10.90
N ASP A 82 -7.20 6.49 -11.06
CA ASP A 82 -7.03 7.95 -11.15
C ASP A 82 -6.50 8.53 -9.82
N LEU A 83 -7.09 8.17 -8.68
CA LEU A 83 -6.65 8.65 -7.37
C LEU A 83 -5.16 8.36 -7.13
N VAL A 84 -4.72 7.12 -7.35
CA VAL A 84 -3.32 6.73 -7.15
C VAL A 84 -2.40 7.45 -8.14
N SER A 85 -2.80 7.57 -9.40
CA SER A 85 -2.04 8.34 -10.40
C SER A 85 -1.84 9.80 -9.95
N ARG A 86 -2.91 10.43 -9.45
CA ARG A 86 -2.86 11.83 -8.96
C ARG A 86 -2.00 11.99 -7.72
N ILE A 87 -2.07 11.05 -6.78
CA ILE A 87 -1.22 11.03 -5.58
C ILE A 87 0.25 10.99 -5.98
N VAL A 88 0.64 10.01 -6.80
CA VAL A 88 2.04 9.79 -7.16
C VAL A 88 2.56 10.97 -7.99
N GLN A 89 1.81 11.43 -9.00
CA GLN A 89 2.18 12.57 -9.81
C GLN A 89 2.39 13.83 -8.95
N ARG A 90 1.45 14.13 -8.04
CA ARG A 90 1.54 15.29 -7.14
C ARG A 90 2.81 15.24 -6.31
N TYR A 91 3.09 14.10 -5.68
CA TYR A 91 4.22 14.00 -4.76
C TYR A 91 5.57 13.86 -5.46
N VAL A 92 5.60 13.35 -6.70
CA VAL A 92 6.80 13.41 -7.55
C VAL A 92 7.15 14.86 -7.86
N VAL A 93 6.16 15.70 -8.20
CA VAL A 93 6.38 17.15 -8.40
C VAL A 93 6.82 17.83 -7.10
N ARG A 94 6.25 17.43 -5.96
CA ARG A 94 6.50 18.07 -4.67
C ARG A 94 7.84 17.72 -4.03
N TYR A 95 8.24 16.45 -4.06
CA TYR A 95 9.42 15.94 -3.34
C TYR A 95 10.53 15.39 -4.25
N GLY A 96 10.29 15.36 -5.55
CA GLY A 96 11.18 14.76 -6.54
C GLY A 96 11.00 13.25 -6.68
N LEU A 97 11.23 12.76 -7.89
CA LEU A 97 11.04 11.36 -8.26
C LEU A 97 11.82 10.40 -7.36
N GLN A 98 13.10 10.68 -7.10
CA GLN A 98 13.96 9.82 -6.29
C GLN A 98 13.46 9.66 -4.85
N THR A 99 12.82 10.70 -4.30
CA THR A 99 12.24 10.64 -2.95
C THR A 99 11.02 9.73 -2.94
N VAL A 100 10.09 9.93 -3.87
CA VAL A 100 8.84 9.15 -3.93
C VAL A 100 9.09 7.70 -4.35
N ALA A 101 10.11 7.45 -5.17
CA ALA A 101 10.54 6.10 -5.52
C ALA A 101 10.96 5.25 -4.30
N ARG A 102 11.34 5.90 -3.19
CA ARG A 102 11.70 5.21 -1.94
C ARG A 102 10.50 4.93 -1.04
N TRP A 103 9.32 5.47 -1.34
CA TRP A 103 8.11 5.21 -0.55
C TRP A 103 7.71 3.74 -0.72
N ARG A 104 7.15 3.17 0.33
CA ARG A 104 6.59 1.80 0.28
C ARG A 104 5.10 1.93 0.09
N PHE A 105 4.64 1.88 -1.17
CA PHE A 105 3.20 1.81 -1.44
C PHE A 105 2.70 0.43 -1.05
N GLU A 106 1.60 0.37 -0.32
CA GLU A 106 1.03 -0.89 0.14
C GLU A 106 -0.48 -0.90 -0.07
N SER A 107 -1.04 -2.07 -0.38
CA SER A 107 -2.48 -2.27 -0.43
C SER A 107 -3.13 -2.07 0.95
N TRP A 108 -4.46 -2.02 0.96
CA TRP A 108 -5.28 -2.01 2.18
C TRP A 108 -4.79 -2.96 3.29
N ASN A 109 -4.69 -2.46 4.53
CA ASN A 109 -4.24 -3.23 5.69
C ASN A 109 -5.24 -4.33 6.08
N GLU A 110 -4.75 -5.55 6.28
CA GLU A 110 -5.49 -6.71 6.80
C GLU A 110 -6.92 -6.82 6.19
N PRO A 111 -7.04 -6.95 4.85
CA PRO A 111 -8.31 -6.76 4.13
C PRO A 111 -9.39 -7.78 4.51
N ASP A 112 -8.99 -8.92 5.07
CA ASP A 112 -9.93 -9.95 5.54
C ASP A 112 -10.50 -9.67 6.94
N LEU A 113 -9.95 -8.72 7.69
CA LEU A 113 -10.45 -8.37 9.02
C LEU A 113 -11.57 -7.35 8.91
N ARG A 114 -12.73 -7.70 9.49
CA ARG A 114 -13.93 -6.84 9.49
C ARG A 114 -13.70 -5.42 10.02
N THR A 115 -12.78 -5.26 10.98
CA THR A 115 -12.44 -3.96 11.55
C THR A 115 -11.78 -3.03 10.52
N TYR A 116 -11.04 -3.57 9.55
CA TYR A 116 -10.37 -2.78 8.51
C TYR A 116 -11.10 -2.82 7.17
N ASN A 117 -11.86 -3.89 6.89
CA ASN A 117 -12.64 -4.04 5.67
C ASN A 117 -13.96 -3.25 5.72
N VAL A 118 -13.85 -1.92 5.84
CA VAL A 118 -15.01 -1.01 5.92
C VAL A 118 -15.76 -0.89 4.59
N LEU A 119 -15.14 -1.30 3.48
CA LEU A 119 -15.75 -1.36 2.14
C LEU A 119 -16.50 -2.67 1.87
N ASN A 120 -16.45 -3.64 2.79
CA ASN A 120 -16.98 -4.99 2.62
C ASN A 120 -16.51 -5.65 1.32
N PHE A 121 -15.20 -5.57 1.02
CA PHE A 121 -14.59 -6.19 -0.14
C PHE A 121 -15.01 -7.66 -0.28
N THR A 122 -15.60 -8.00 -1.43
CA THR A 122 -15.58 -9.37 -1.92
C THR A 122 -14.21 -9.69 -2.53
N VAL A 123 -13.97 -10.97 -2.87
CA VAL A 123 -12.76 -11.37 -3.59
C VAL A 123 -12.61 -10.60 -4.90
N SER A 124 -13.71 -10.43 -5.67
CA SER A 124 -13.65 -9.68 -6.93
C SER A 124 -13.28 -8.22 -6.69
N ASP A 125 -13.95 -7.57 -5.73
CA ASP A 125 -13.73 -6.15 -5.44
C ASP A 125 -12.27 -5.90 -5.00
N TYR A 126 -11.72 -6.77 -4.15
CA TYR A 126 -10.34 -6.63 -3.69
C TYR A 126 -9.34 -6.84 -4.82
N LEU A 127 -9.56 -7.83 -5.71
CA LEU A 127 -8.70 -8.06 -6.87
C LEU A 127 -8.76 -6.87 -7.85
N GLU A 128 -9.95 -6.32 -8.11
CA GLU A 128 -10.11 -5.12 -8.93
C GLU A 128 -9.41 -3.91 -8.32
N TYR A 129 -9.52 -3.73 -7.00
CA TYR A 129 -8.81 -2.68 -6.27
C TYR A 129 -7.29 -2.80 -6.38
N ILE A 130 -6.69 -3.96 -6.09
CA ILE A 130 -5.23 -4.12 -6.13
C ILE A 130 -4.66 -3.97 -7.55
N LEU A 131 -5.42 -4.37 -8.58
CA LEU A 131 -5.05 -4.17 -9.97
C LEU A 131 -5.16 -2.69 -10.37
N ALA A 132 -6.20 -2.00 -9.92
CA ALA A 132 -6.41 -0.59 -10.20
C ALA A 132 -5.33 0.31 -9.56
N ILE A 133 -4.95 0.05 -8.31
CA ILE A 133 -3.87 0.82 -7.68
C ILE A 133 -2.51 0.55 -8.35
N ARG A 134 -2.25 -0.68 -8.80
CA ARG A 134 -1.05 -0.99 -9.62
C ARG A 134 -1.07 -0.24 -10.94
N ALA A 135 -2.22 -0.20 -11.62
CA ALA A 135 -2.40 0.56 -12.85
C ALA A 135 -2.13 2.06 -12.64
N GLY A 136 -2.58 2.63 -11.51
CA GLY A 136 -2.31 4.03 -11.18
C GLY A 136 -0.83 4.34 -10.94
N LEU A 137 -0.10 3.43 -10.26
CA LEU A 137 1.36 3.54 -10.11
C LEU A 137 2.06 3.42 -11.48
N ASP A 138 1.61 2.50 -12.31
CA ASP A 138 2.15 2.25 -13.66
C ASP A 138 1.92 3.42 -14.61
N HIS A 139 0.79 4.10 -14.49
CA HIS A 139 0.49 5.30 -15.27
C HIS A 139 1.61 6.33 -15.11
N VAL A 140 1.98 6.67 -13.87
CA VAL A 140 3.03 7.66 -13.59
C VAL A 140 4.42 7.13 -13.95
N ARG A 141 4.69 5.85 -13.71
CA ARG A 141 5.93 5.18 -14.14
C ARG A 141 6.17 5.30 -15.65
N ASN A 142 5.09 5.25 -16.44
CA ASN A 142 5.14 5.23 -17.90
C ASN A 142 5.00 6.62 -18.55
N LEU A 143 4.89 7.70 -17.76
CA LEU A 143 4.86 9.06 -18.31
C LEU A 143 6.16 9.38 -19.07
N PRO A 144 6.10 10.14 -20.18
CA PRO A 144 7.29 10.48 -20.98
C PRO A 144 8.39 11.22 -20.22
N GLU A 145 8.00 11.93 -19.17
CA GLU A 145 8.88 12.71 -18.29
C GLU A 145 9.67 11.83 -17.31
N THR A 146 9.26 10.57 -17.13
CA THR A 146 9.90 9.62 -16.21
C THR A 146 11.15 9.00 -16.87
N PRO A 147 12.34 9.07 -16.23
CA PRO A 147 13.57 8.49 -16.77
C PRO A 147 13.44 6.98 -17.04
N ARG A 148 13.68 6.56 -18.29
CA ARG A 148 13.51 5.17 -18.73
C ARG A 148 14.35 4.16 -17.96
N GLU A 149 15.57 4.52 -17.59
CA GLU A 149 16.50 3.63 -16.86
C GLU A 149 16.02 3.33 -15.43
N SER A 150 15.21 4.21 -14.84
CA SER A 150 14.68 4.00 -13.48
C SER A 150 13.34 3.27 -13.48
N ALA A 151 12.60 3.32 -14.59
CA ALA A 151 11.19 2.92 -14.67
C ALA A 151 10.91 1.55 -14.05
N SER A 152 11.73 0.52 -14.31
CA SER A 152 11.50 -0.85 -13.82
C SER A 152 11.52 -1.01 -12.29
N THR A 153 11.96 0.00 -11.53
CA THR A 153 12.07 -0.05 -10.07
C THR A 153 11.21 0.98 -9.35
N LEU A 154 10.53 1.87 -10.09
CA LEU A 154 9.75 2.95 -9.51
C LEU A 154 8.40 2.45 -9.00
N PHE A 155 7.99 3.00 -7.86
CA PHE A 155 6.66 2.84 -7.28
C PHE A 155 6.29 1.37 -7.09
N GLN A 156 7.12 0.65 -6.34
CA GLN A 156 6.83 -0.72 -5.93
C GLN A 156 5.57 -0.74 -5.06
N LEU A 157 4.72 -1.72 -5.33
CA LEU A 157 3.51 -2.00 -4.58
C LEU A 157 3.71 -3.27 -3.76
N GLN A 158 3.30 -3.18 -2.50
CA GLN A 158 3.36 -4.25 -1.51
C GLN A 158 1.94 -4.65 -1.10
N GLY A 159 1.76 -5.86 -0.60
CA GLY A 159 0.45 -6.33 -0.14
C GLY A 159 0.41 -7.85 0.01
N PRO A 160 -0.68 -8.44 0.52
CA PRO A 160 -1.93 -7.82 0.93
C PRO A 160 -1.95 -7.34 2.40
N ALA A 161 -0.81 -7.28 3.09
CA ALA A 161 -0.71 -6.93 4.52
C ALA A 161 -1.63 -7.80 5.41
N GLY A 162 -1.69 -9.09 5.09
CA GLY A 162 -2.69 -10.02 5.61
C GLY A 162 -2.22 -10.91 6.74
N LEU A 163 -3.17 -11.52 7.45
CA LEU A 163 -2.88 -12.52 8.47
C LEU A 163 -2.78 -13.96 7.94
N PHE A 164 -3.17 -14.26 6.70
CA PHE A 164 -3.04 -15.59 6.05
C PHE A 164 -3.33 -16.80 6.97
N LYS A 165 -4.57 -16.94 7.47
CA LYS A 165 -4.97 -18.04 8.37
C LYS A 165 -5.41 -19.27 7.59
N SER A 166 -6.48 -19.15 6.80
CA SER A 166 -6.97 -20.20 5.91
C SER A 166 -7.65 -19.55 4.70
N GLU A 167 -7.82 -20.30 3.60
CA GLU A 167 -8.55 -19.80 2.41
C GLU A 167 -9.98 -19.39 2.74
N THR A 168 -10.62 -20.08 3.70
CA THR A 168 -11.99 -19.78 4.14
C THR A 168 -12.09 -18.53 5.00
N ASN A 169 -11.13 -18.30 5.89
CA ASN A 169 -11.18 -17.17 6.82
C ASN A 169 -10.57 -15.91 6.21
N HIS A 170 -9.52 -16.03 5.40
CA HIS A 170 -8.82 -14.91 4.75
C HIS A 170 -8.81 -15.03 3.22
N PRO A 171 -9.99 -15.14 2.57
CA PRO A 171 -10.08 -15.36 1.13
C PRO A 171 -9.42 -14.26 0.29
N LEU A 172 -9.41 -13.00 0.73
CA LEU A 172 -8.85 -11.88 -0.04
C LEU A 172 -7.33 -12.01 -0.17
N CYS A 173 -6.64 -12.30 0.94
CA CYS A 173 -5.20 -12.50 0.94
C CYS A 173 -4.78 -13.70 0.07
N TRP A 174 -5.49 -14.83 0.18
CA TRP A 174 -5.17 -16.02 -0.61
C TRP A 174 -5.50 -15.85 -2.09
N ALA A 175 -6.56 -15.11 -2.42
CA ALA A 175 -6.89 -14.77 -3.81
C ALA A 175 -5.80 -13.89 -4.45
N ALA A 176 -5.27 -12.91 -3.72
CA ALA A 176 -4.19 -12.06 -4.20
C ALA A 176 -2.90 -12.86 -4.48
N VAL A 177 -2.52 -13.80 -3.59
CA VAL A 177 -1.38 -14.70 -3.83
C VAL A 177 -1.63 -15.61 -5.04
N LYS A 178 -2.86 -16.14 -5.18
CA LYS A 178 -3.22 -16.98 -6.33
C LYS A 178 -3.13 -16.22 -7.66
N LEU A 179 -3.56 -14.96 -7.68
CA LEU A 179 -3.38 -14.06 -8.82
C LEU A 179 -1.88 -13.89 -9.13
N CYS A 180 -1.06 -13.59 -8.11
CA CYS A 180 0.38 -13.44 -8.27
C CYS A 180 1.08 -14.69 -8.80
N ASN A 181 0.62 -15.87 -8.38
CA ASN A 181 1.12 -17.14 -8.87
C ASN A 181 0.79 -17.38 -10.36
N GLY A 182 -0.31 -16.79 -10.86
CA GLY A 182 -0.74 -16.87 -12.25
C GLY A 182 0.11 -16.06 -13.23
N GLY A 183 0.96 -15.15 -12.75
CA GLY A 183 1.86 -14.32 -13.57
C GLY A 183 1.58 -12.82 -13.44
N ASP A 184 0.30 -12.45 -13.38
CA ASP A 184 -0.18 -11.06 -13.31
C ASP A 184 -0.17 -10.53 -11.86
N CYS A 185 0.99 -10.55 -11.21
CA CYS A 185 1.12 -10.07 -9.84
C CYS A 185 1.19 -8.53 -9.79
N PRO A 186 0.28 -7.85 -9.07
CA PRO A 186 0.40 -6.40 -8.86
C PRO A 186 1.50 -6.04 -7.86
N PHE A 187 2.03 -7.00 -7.10
CA PHE A 187 2.96 -6.78 -6.01
C PHE A 187 4.40 -7.16 -6.37
N GLU A 188 5.36 -6.34 -5.96
CA GLU A 188 6.77 -6.72 -5.93
C GLU A 188 7.14 -7.43 -4.62
N THR A 189 6.41 -7.16 -3.53
CA THR A 189 6.63 -7.77 -2.21
C THR A 189 5.32 -8.24 -1.59
N ILE A 190 5.28 -9.50 -1.17
CA ILE A 190 4.18 -10.04 -0.37
C ILE A 190 4.39 -9.65 1.10
N THR A 191 3.49 -8.82 1.62
CA THR A 191 3.48 -8.41 3.02
C THR A 191 2.41 -9.17 3.81
N PHE A 192 2.74 -9.47 5.06
CA PHE A 192 1.87 -10.20 5.99
C PHE A 192 2.14 -9.76 7.42
N HIS A 193 1.24 -10.08 8.35
CA HIS A 193 1.50 -9.86 9.77
C HIS A 193 1.55 -11.18 10.55
N ARG A 194 2.71 -11.47 11.14
CA ARG A 194 2.93 -12.52 12.13
C ARG A 194 3.34 -11.90 13.44
N LYS A 195 2.52 -12.12 14.47
CA LYS A 195 2.67 -11.55 15.82
C LYS A 195 2.93 -12.70 16.80
N GLY A 196 3.86 -12.49 17.72
CA GLY A 196 4.09 -13.41 18.84
C GLY A 196 3.13 -13.12 19.98
N SER A 197 3.10 -14.02 20.96
CA SER A 197 2.36 -13.84 22.22
C SER A 197 2.99 -12.81 23.16
N GLY A 198 4.16 -12.26 22.80
CA GLY A 198 5.01 -11.42 23.65
C GLY A 198 5.99 -12.20 24.52
N ARG A 199 6.02 -13.54 24.42
CA ARG A 199 6.94 -14.39 25.21
C ARG A 199 8.29 -14.57 24.52
N TRP A 200 8.29 -14.97 23.25
CA TRP A 200 9.52 -15.31 22.52
C TRP A 200 9.51 -14.79 21.08
N ALA A 201 10.64 -14.24 20.62
CA ALA A 201 10.80 -13.80 19.23
C ALA A 201 10.73 -14.97 18.23
N SER A 202 11.07 -16.20 18.67
CA SER A 202 10.97 -17.41 17.85
C SER A 202 9.55 -17.72 17.40
N GLU A 203 8.52 -17.29 18.14
CA GLU A 203 7.12 -17.50 17.72
C GLU A 203 6.81 -16.76 16.41
N VAL A 204 7.33 -15.53 16.26
CA VAL A 204 7.20 -14.75 15.02
C VAL A 204 7.97 -15.43 13.90
N LEU A 205 9.20 -15.86 14.16
CA LEU A 205 10.04 -16.52 13.15
C LEU A 205 9.43 -17.84 12.66
N SER A 206 9.04 -18.74 13.58
CA SER A 206 8.50 -20.05 13.22
C SER A 206 7.15 -19.93 12.50
N SER A 207 6.26 -19.03 12.94
CA SER A 207 4.99 -18.79 12.24
C SER A 207 5.18 -18.12 10.87
N THR A 208 6.25 -17.34 10.69
CA THR A 208 6.66 -16.81 9.39
C THR A 208 7.18 -17.92 8.49
N GLN A 209 8.09 -18.77 8.97
CA GLN A 209 8.62 -19.92 8.22
C GLN A 209 7.50 -20.84 7.75
N GLN A 210 6.56 -21.17 8.63
CA GLN A 210 5.40 -21.99 8.29
C GLN A 210 4.53 -21.37 7.19
N LEU A 211 4.29 -20.05 7.23
CA LEU A 211 3.55 -19.36 6.18
C LEU A 211 4.29 -19.41 4.84
N LEU A 212 5.59 -19.10 4.84
CA LEU A 212 6.39 -19.11 3.62
C LEU A 212 6.48 -20.51 3.01
N GLU A 213 6.65 -21.55 3.83
CA GLU A 213 6.61 -22.95 3.38
C GLU A 213 5.28 -23.32 2.72
N ASP A 214 4.15 -22.92 3.31
CA ASP A 214 2.82 -23.17 2.73
C ASP A 214 2.64 -22.42 1.40
N LEU A 215 2.99 -21.14 1.37
CA LEU A 215 2.95 -20.31 0.16
C LEU A 215 3.79 -20.92 -0.96
N PHE A 216 5.02 -21.31 -0.65
CA PHE A 216 5.97 -21.83 -1.63
C PHE A 216 5.68 -23.26 -2.09
N THR A 217 4.91 -24.01 -1.31
CA THR A 217 4.41 -25.32 -1.69
C THR A 217 3.20 -25.20 -2.62
N ARG A 218 2.25 -24.32 -2.27
CA ARG A 218 0.99 -24.17 -3.01
C ARG A 218 1.08 -23.25 -4.22
N PHE A 219 1.97 -22.26 -4.16
CA PHE A 219 2.11 -21.18 -5.13
C PHE A 219 3.59 -20.98 -5.51
N PRO A 220 4.22 -21.93 -6.22
CA PRO A 220 5.66 -21.92 -6.45
C PRO A 220 6.17 -20.66 -7.18
N ASN A 221 5.34 -20.01 -8.00
CA ASN A 221 5.74 -18.84 -8.78
C ASN A 221 5.89 -17.58 -7.91
N VAL A 222 5.36 -17.55 -6.68
CA VAL A 222 5.53 -16.38 -5.79
C VAL A 222 6.91 -16.32 -5.14
N ARG A 223 7.73 -17.37 -5.25
CA ARG A 223 9.13 -17.39 -4.76
C ARG A 223 10.00 -16.29 -5.38
N ARG A 224 9.60 -15.73 -6.53
CA ARG A 224 10.29 -14.63 -7.21
C ARG A 224 10.08 -13.25 -6.56
N LEU A 225 9.12 -13.13 -5.66
CA LEU A 225 8.71 -11.87 -5.03
C LEU A 225 9.51 -11.62 -3.74
N GLY A 226 9.50 -10.37 -3.26
CA GLY A 226 9.93 -10.04 -1.91
C GLY A 226 8.94 -10.54 -0.85
N PHE A 227 9.39 -10.67 0.39
CA PHE A 227 8.55 -11.01 1.55
C PHE A 227 8.91 -10.14 2.74
N ALA A 228 7.90 -9.58 3.41
CA ALA A 228 8.10 -8.76 4.61
C ALA A 228 6.98 -8.99 5.64
N ASN A 229 7.36 -8.94 6.91
CA ASN A 229 6.43 -8.92 8.03
C ASN A 229 6.29 -7.47 8.49
N GLU A 230 5.19 -6.81 8.15
CA GLU A 230 4.94 -5.38 8.41
C GLU A 230 4.10 -5.12 9.68
#